data_AF-A0A662H9I9-F1
#
_entry.id   AF-A0A662H9I9-F1
#
_cell.length_a   1.000
_cell.length_b   1.000
_cell.length_c   1.000
_cell.angle_alpha   90.00
_cell.angle_beta   90.00
_cell.angle_gamma   90.00
#
_symmetry.space_group_name_H-M   'P 1'
#
loop_
_entity.id
_entity.type
_entity.pdbx_description
1 polymer ?
#
loop_
_entity_poly.entity_id
_entity_poly.type
_entity_poly.pdbx_seq_one_letter_code
_entity_poly.pdbx_strand_id
1 'polypeptide(L)'
;MREMAIVLLTLLAVSALAQPTVYILKVEESQGSWATPDLLAVRIEYFLEQVADDLGLPLKVKVIGNIEEWERLVEEAPPGVVIINAHGELVPVPPKYGMDWQSFYRDLATLIVDKGWVFINPIGYGFFYVTYNYTKGPEGEWKWDLLTVGEAGLDVISGCLGFVATAWPPEIGTPEITDTGRHVFAVLGFELPEQANAPRPISTDLPASWCFYALELENITVYACVEFEIGRGALIWGGWADSPADQQAQIAAALALYHLYRLEMDTMEPKPRGLPPKQVLLIAWGTAMVIASLLIVRVLVGRK
;
A
#
# COMPACT_ATOMS: atom_id res chain seq x y z
N MET A 1 -38.53 5.19 -23.65
CA MET A 1 -37.33 6.06 -23.57
C MET A 1 -37.15 6.70 -22.20
N ARG A 2 -38.17 7.37 -21.62
CA ARG A 2 -38.09 8.01 -20.30
C ARG A 2 -37.87 7.00 -19.15
N GLU A 3 -38.53 5.85 -19.18
CA GLU A 3 -38.34 4.79 -18.17
C GLU A 3 -36.97 4.11 -18.27
N MET A 4 -36.46 3.92 -19.49
CA MET A 4 -35.12 3.38 -19.74
C MET A 4 -34.01 4.35 -19.27
N ALA A 5 -34.23 5.67 -19.42
CA ALA A 5 -33.33 6.69 -18.90
C ALA A 5 -33.34 6.75 -17.36
N ILE A 6 -34.49 6.56 -16.73
CA ILE A 6 -34.62 6.53 -15.26
C ILE A 6 -33.90 5.30 -14.69
N VAL A 7 -34.06 4.12 -15.30
CA VAL A 7 -33.36 2.89 -14.89
C VAL A 7 -31.84 3.01 -15.09
N LEU A 8 -31.40 3.65 -16.17
CA LEU A 8 -29.97 3.89 -16.40
C LEU A 8 -29.38 4.89 -15.39
N LEU A 9 -30.14 5.94 -15.04
CA LEU A 9 -29.76 6.92 -14.02
C LEU A 9 -29.73 6.32 -12.60
N THR A 10 -30.67 5.44 -12.25
CA THR A 10 -30.64 4.74 -10.95
C THR A 10 -29.54 3.69 -10.90
N LEU A 11 -29.25 2.97 -11.99
CA LEU A 11 -28.10 2.05 -12.04
C LEU A 11 -26.78 2.79 -11.90
N LEU A 12 -26.60 3.92 -12.60
CA LEU A 12 -25.42 4.78 -12.48
C LEU A 12 -25.26 5.36 -11.06
N ALA A 13 -26.37 5.79 -10.44
CA ALA A 13 -26.37 6.30 -9.07
C ALA A 13 -26.07 5.20 -8.03
N VAL A 14 -26.54 3.96 -8.23
CA VAL A 14 -26.25 2.83 -7.33
C VAL A 14 -24.79 2.39 -7.44
N SER A 15 -24.19 2.39 -8.64
CA SER A 15 -22.75 2.17 -8.80
C SER A 15 -21.90 3.32 -8.22
N ALA A 16 -22.41 4.55 -8.22
CA ALA A 16 -21.77 5.70 -7.55
C ALA A 16 -21.94 5.70 -6.01
N LEU A 17 -22.78 4.82 -5.46
CA LEU A 17 -23.04 4.65 -4.02
C LEU A 17 -22.34 3.43 -3.42
N ALA A 18 -21.73 2.57 -4.24
CA ALA A 18 -20.97 1.42 -3.75
C ALA A 18 -19.61 1.89 -3.24
N GLN A 19 -19.40 1.83 -1.93
CA GLN A 19 -18.12 2.16 -1.32
C GLN A 19 -17.04 1.19 -1.83
N PRO A 20 -15.87 1.66 -2.31
CA PRO A 20 -14.77 0.78 -2.67
C PRO A 20 -14.39 -0.11 -1.49
N THR A 21 -14.07 -1.37 -1.79
CA THR A 21 -13.64 -2.35 -0.79
C THR A 21 -12.18 -2.71 -1.02
N VAL A 22 -11.36 -2.53 0.01
CA VAL A 22 -9.98 -3.00 0.05
C VAL A 22 -9.92 -4.28 0.87
N TYR A 23 -9.29 -5.31 0.30
CA TYR A 23 -9.03 -6.59 0.94
C TYR A 23 -7.58 -6.64 1.41
N ILE A 24 -7.37 -6.95 2.68
CA ILE A 24 -6.04 -7.21 3.24
C ILE A 24 -5.84 -8.73 3.25
N LEU A 25 -4.88 -9.23 2.46
CA LEU A 25 -4.56 -10.64 2.39
C LEU A 25 -3.66 -11.02 3.58
N LYS A 26 -4.26 -11.68 4.58
CA LYS A 26 -3.60 -12.18 5.80
C LYS A 26 -4.18 -13.54 6.18
N VAL A 27 -3.74 -14.60 5.49
CA VAL A 27 -4.22 -15.96 5.76
C VAL A 27 -3.47 -16.56 6.96
N GLU A 28 -4.18 -17.24 7.84
CA GLU A 28 -3.60 -17.95 8.99
C GLU A 28 -2.71 -19.13 8.58
N GLU A 29 -2.97 -19.71 7.41
CA GLU A 29 -2.26 -20.87 6.87
C GLU A 29 -0.91 -20.51 6.24
N SER A 30 -0.39 -19.31 6.48
CA SER A 30 0.84 -18.84 5.88
C SER A 30 1.65 -17.93 6.82
N GLN A 31 2.97 -17.99 6.67
CA GLN A 31 3.88 -17.04 7.32
C GLN A 31 4.06 -15.76 6.51
N GLY A 32 4.78 -14.78 7.06
CA GLY A 32 5.28 -13.62 6.32
C GLY A 32 6.77 -13.73 5.99
N SER A 33 7.22 -12.98 5.00
CA SER A 33 8.63 -12.69 4.74
C SER A 33 8.81 -11.17 4.73
N TRP A 34 9.71 -10.67 5.58
CA TRP A 34 9.91 -9.22 5.84
C TRP A 34 8.69 -8.49 6.39
N ALA A 35 7.67 -9.24 6.78
CA ALA A 35 6.47 -8.74 7.41
C ALA A 35 6.04 -9.72 8.49
N THR A 36 5.39 -9.20 9.53
CA THR A 36 4.60 -10.01 10.48
C THR A 36 3.13 -9.84 10.10
N PRO A 37 2.51 -10.79 9.38
CA PRO A 37 1.21 -10.57 8.73
C PRO A 37 0.12 -10.14 9.71
N ASP A 38 0.05 -10.77 10.89
CA ASP A 38 -0.93 -10.41 11.93
C ASP A 38 -0.81 -8.95 12.36
N LEU A 39 0.41 -8.51 12.68
CA LEU A 39 0.66 -7.13 13.09
C LEU A 39 0.41 -6.18 11.93
N LEU A 40 0.94 -6.49 10.75
CA LEU A 40 0.88 -5.60 9.59
C LEU A 40 -0.58 -5.41 9.14
N ALA A 41 -1.39 -6.47 9.09
CA ALA A 41 -2.81 -6.37 8.72
C ALA A 41 -3.59 -5.45 9.65
N VAL A 42 -3.41 -5.59 10.98
CA VAL A 42 -4.06 -4.72 11.98
C VAL A 42 -3.62 -3.25 11.80
N ARG A 43 -2.34 -3.01 11.51
CA ARG A 43 -1.84 -1.65 11.30
C ARG A 43 -2.33 -1.05 9.97
N ILE A 44 -2.39 -1.85 8.90
CA ILE A 44 -2.93 -1.41 7.60
C ILE A 44 -4.40 -1.03 7.75
N GLU A 45 -5.21 -1.89 8.36
CA GLU A 45 -6.63 -1.63 8.61
C GLU A 45 -6.81 -0.33 9.41
N TYR A 46 -6.07 -0.17 10.51
CA TYR A 46 -6.09 1.06 11.30
C TYR A 46 -5.80 2.32 10.48
N PHE A 47 -4.72 2.33 9.68
CA PHE A 47 -4.37 3.52 8.90
C PHE A 47 -5.34 3.78 7.75
N LEU A 48 -5.86 2.73 7.09
CA LEU A 48 -6.87 2.87 6.05
C LEU A 48 -8.15 3.50 6.60
N GLU A 49 -8.70 2.93 7.68
CA GLU A 49 -9.95 3.39 8.29
C GLU A 49 -9.80 4.79 8.87
N GLN A 50 -8.77 5.00 9.70
CA GLN A 50 -8.57 6.30 10.35
C GLN A 50 -8.36 7.42 9.32
N VAL A 51 -7.54 7.19 8.29
CA VAL A 51 -7.24 8.25 7.32
C VAL A 51 -8.39 8.47 6.34
N ALA A 52 -9.08 7.40 5.93
CA ALA A 52 -10.30 7.54 5.13
C ALA A 52 -11.37 8.35 5.89
N ASP A 53 -11.60 8.04 7.16
CA ASP A 53 -12.54 8.78 8.02
C ASP A 53 -12.14 10.24 8.21
N ASP A 54 -10.86 10.52 8.51
CA ASP A 54 -10.31 11.88 8.65
C ASP A 54 -10.52 12.72 7.38
N LEU A 55 -10.44 12.10 6.21
CA LEU A 55 -10.59 12.74 4.90
C LEU A 55 -12.03 12.71 4.37
N GLY A 56 -12.96 12.05 5.07
CA GLY A 56 -14.34 11.87 4.62
C GLY A 56 -14.47 11.00 3.36
N LEU A 57 -13.52 10.09 3.12
CA LEU A 57 -13.48 9.19 1.99
C LEU A 57 -14.21 7.87 2.32
N PRO A 58 -15.23 7.47 1.56
CA PRO A 58 -16.04 6.30 1.90
C PRO A 58 -15.30 5.01 1.55
N LEU A 59 -14.74 4.31 2.55
CA LEU A 59 -13.95 3.10 2.35
C LEU A 59 -14.51 1.93 3.16
N LYS A 60 -14.48 0.72 2.58
CA LYS A 60 -14.67 -0.52 3.32
C LYS A 60 -13.38 -1.33 3.34
N VAL A 61 -12.95 -1.77 4.51
CA VAL A 61 -11.81 -2.67 4.67
C VAL A 61 -12.32 -4.07 5.04
N LYS A 62 -11.68 -5.10 4.50
CA LYS A 62 -11.93 -6.51 4.84
C LYS A 62 -10.60 -7.25 4.94
N VAL A 63 -10.43 -8.05 5.98
CA VAL A 63 -9.28 -8.96 6.09
C VAL A 63 -9.67 -10.33 5.56
N ILE A 64 -8.90 -10.87 4.62
CA ILE A 64 -9.01 -12.27 4.17
C ILE A 64 -8.21 -13.11 5.16
N GLY A 65 -8.90 -13.81 6.05
CA GLY A 65 -8.29 -14.43 7.23
C GLY A 65 -7.82 -15.87 7.04
N ASN A 66 -8.28 -16.55 5.98
CA ASN A 66 -7.94 -17.95 5.71
C ASN A 66 -7.80 -18.22 4.21
N ILE A 67 -7.12 -19.32 3.89
CA ILE A 67 -6.81 -19.69 2.52
C ILE A 67 -8.06 -20.07 1.70
N GLU A 68 -9.12 -20.59 2.32
CA GLU A 68 -10.36 -20.91 1.62
C GLU A 68 -11.15 -19.66 1.20
N GLU A 69 -11.10 -18.58 2.01
CA GLU A 69 -11.64 -17.28 1.63
C GLU A 69 -10.82 -16.67 0.49
N TRP A 70 -9.50 -16.82 0.52
CA TRP A 70 -8.64 -16.39 -0.57
C TRP A 70 -8.95 -17.12 -1.88
N GLU A 71 -9.04 -18.46 -1.82
CA GLU A 71 -9.40 -19.30 -2.96
C GLU A 71 -10.76 -18.89 -3.55
N ARG A 72 -11.76 -18.71 -2.69
CA ARG A 72 -13.10 -18.33 -3.10
C ARG A 72 -13.13 -16.97 -3.78
N LEU A 73 -12.39 -15.98 -3.26
CA LEU A 73 -12.32 -14.66 -3.89
C LEU A 73 -11.71 -14.74 -5.30
N VAL A 74 -10.65 -15.53 -5.47
CA VAL A 74 -10.02 -15.82 -6.77
C VAL A 74 -10.99 -16.54 -7.72
N GLU A 75 -11.81 -17.47 -7.21
CA GLU A 75 -12.80 -18.21 -8.01
C GLU A 75 -14.03 -17.39 -8.41
N GLU A 76 -14.61 -16.66 -7.46
CA GLU A 76 -15.76 -15.79 -7.72
C GLU A 76 -15.39 -14.66 -8.67
N ALA A 77 -14.12 -14.23 -8.64
CA ALA A 77 -13.54 -13.23 -9.54
C ALA A 77 -14.42 -11.97 -9.69
N PRO A 78 -14.92 -11.36 -8.59
CA PRO A 78 -15.71 -10.14 -8.70
C PRO A 78 -14.87 -9.03 -9.34
N PRO A 79 -15.49 -8.11 -10.10
CA PRO A 79 -14.73 -7.03 -10.74
C PRO A 79 -14.23 -6.00 -9.72
N GLY A 80 -13.11 -5.34 -10.02
CA GLY A 80 -12.65 -4.14 -9.30
C GLY A 80 -12.15 -4.39 -7.86
N VAL A 81 -11.58 -5.56 -7.58
CA VAL A 81 -11.05 -5.89 -6.25
C VAL A 81 -9.70 -5.23 -6.04
N VAL A 82 -9.52 -4.53 -4.92
CA VAL A 82 -8.20 -4.04 -4.46
C VAL A 82 -7.69 -4.95 -3.35
N ILE A 83 -6.49 -5.49 -3.51
CA ILE A 83 -5.88 -6.44 -2.56
C ILE A 83 -4.53 -5.89 -2.10
N ILE A 84 -4.31 -5.85 -0.79
CA ILE A 84 -3.02 -5.54 -0.18
C ILE A 84 -2.42 -6.83 0.39
N ASN A 85 -1.23 -7.20 -0.09
CA ASN A 85 -0.50 -8.34 0.44
C ASN A 85 0.17 -8.00 1.79
N ALA A 86 -0.32 -8.58 2.89
CA ALA A 86 0.30 -8.41 4.21
C ALA A 86 1.39 -9.45 4.52
N HIS A 87 1.65 -10.40 3.61
CA HIS A 87 2.69 -11.42 3.77
C HIS A 87 4.10 -11.00 3.28
N GLY A 88 4.23 -9.77 2.77
CA GLY A 88 5.48 -9.20 2.27
C GLY A 88 5.95 -9.89 0.99
N GLU A 89 7.12 -10.52 1.00
CA GLU A 89 7.67 -11.16 -0.21
C GLU A 89 6.92 -12.45 -0.63
N LEU A 90 5.98 -12.89 0.20
CA LEU A 90 5.31 -14.18 0.08
C LEU A 90 3.88 -13.99 -0.44
N VAL A 91 3.45 -14.88 -1.35
CA VAL A 91 2.05 -14.97 -1.78
C VAL A 91 1.49 -16.38 -1.49
N PRO A 92 0.45 -16.52 -0.66
CA PRO A 92 -0.22 -17.79 -0.43
C PRO A 92 -0.92 -18.28 -1.72
N VAL A 93 -0.60 -19.48 -2.17
CA VAL A 93 -1.19 -20.11 -3.36
C VAL A 93 -2.47 -20.85 -2.94
N PRO A 94 -3.64 -20.62 -3.55
CA PRO A 94 -4.86 -21.35 -3.21
C PRO A 94 -4.73 -22.88 -3.36
N PRO A 95 -5.31 -23.70 -2.45
CA PRO A 95 -5.22 -25.16 -2.45
C PRO A 95 -5.45 -25.83 -3.80
N LYS A 96 -6.39 -25.34 -4.60
CA LYS A 96 -6.74 -25.92 -5.92
C LYS A 96 -5.56 -25.99 -6.90
N TYR A 97 -4.54 -25.15 -6.74
CA TYR A 97 -3.35 -25.15 -7.61
C TYR A 97 -2.25 -26.10 -7.11
N GLY A 98 -2.31 -26.55 -5.85
CA GLY A 98 -1.24 -27.35 -5.26
C GLY A 98 0.12 -26.66 -5.40
N MET A 99 1.08 -27.34 -6.04
CA MET A 99 2.43 -26.80 -6.29
C MET A 99 2.56 -25.95 -7.57
N ASP A 100 1.51 -25.85 -8.40
CA ASP A 100 1.52 -25.11 -9.67
C ASP A 100 1.22 -23.62 -9.46
N TRP A 101 2.14 -22.94 -8.79
CA TRP A 101 2.06 -21.51 -8.53
C TRP A 101 2.08 -20.67 -9.82
N GLN A 102 2.67 -21.17 -10.92
CA GLN A 102 2.68 -20.46 -12.19
C GLN A 102 1.27 -20.36 -12.79
N SER A 103 0.46 -21.42 -12.68
CA SER A 103 -0.94 -21.35 -13.10
C SER A 103 -1.73 -20.36 -12.25
N PHE A 104 -1.48 -20.33 -10.93
CA PHE A 104 -2.09 -19.33 -10.07
C PHE A 104 -1.70 -17.89 -10.48
N TYR A 105 -0.44 -17.62 -10.79
CA TYR A 105 0.00 -16.28 -11.22
C TYR A 105 -0.59 -15.90 -12.59
N ARG A 106 -0.77 -16.85 -13.51
CA ARG A 106 -1.50 -16.61 -14.77
C ARG A 106 -2.95 -16.21 -14.52
N ASP A 107 -3.63 -16.91 -13.61
CA ASP A 107 -5.02 -16.59 -13.25
C ASP A 107 -5.10 -15.23 -12.55
N LEU A 108 -4.17 -14.93 -11.63
CA LEU A 108 -4.07 -13.62 -10.99
C LEU A 108 -3.83 -12.49 -12.01
N ALA A 109 -2.94 -12.68 -12.99
CA ALA A 109 -2.74 -11.72 -14.07
C ALA A 109 -4.01 -11.50 -14.89
N THR A 110 -4.75 -12.57 -15.18
CA THR A 110 -6.05 -12.49 -15.87
C THR A 110 -7.07 -11.69 -15.05
N LEU A 111 -7.11 -11.86 -13.73
CA LEU A 111 -7.95 -11.06 -12.84
C LEU A 111 -7.58 -9.57 -12.88
N ILE A 112 -6.29 -9.25 -12.88
CA ILE A 112 -5.80 -7.86 -13.02
C ILE A 112 -6.26 -7.27 -14.36
N VAL A 113 -5.94 -7.94 -15.47
CA VAL A 113 -6.19 -7.45 -16.83
C VAL A 113 -7.69 -7.34 -17.13
N ASP A 114 -8.46 -8.40 -16.88
CA ASP A 114 -9.83 -8.55 -17.38
C ASP A 114 -10.90 -8.16 -16.36
N LYS A 115 -10.64 -8.40 -15.07
CA LYS A 115 -11.57 -8.10 -13.96
C LYS A 115 -11.26 -6.77 -13.28
N GLY A 116 -10.14 -6.14 -13.61
CA GLY A 116 -9.73 -4.88 -13.01
C GLY A 116 -9.30 -5.04 -11.56
N TRP A 117 -8.68 -6.17 -11.23
CA TRP A 117 -8.08 -6.34 -9.91
C TRP A 117 -6.84 -5.47 -9.78
N VAL A 118 -6.61 -5.01 -8.56
CA VAL A 118 -5.45 -4.22 -8.19
C VAL A 118 -4.71 -4.99 -7.11
N PHE A 119 -3.52 -5.46 -7.44
CA PHE A 119 -2.68 -6.21 -6.49
C PHE A 119 -1.57 -5.30 -5.98
N ILE A 120 -1.62 -4.99 -4.69
CA ILE A 120 -0.69 -4.11 -3.99
C ILE A 120 0.27 -4.97 -3.18
N ASN A 121 1.55 -4.95 -3.56
CA ASN A 121 2.63 -5.56 -2.78
C ASN A 121 3.50 -4.47 -2.15
N PRO A 122 3.19 -4.02 -0.91
CA PRO A 122 3.91 -2.91 -0.30
C PRO A 122 5.34 -3.26 0.12
N ILE A 123 5.58 -4.50 0.57
CA ILE A 123 6.83 -4.86 1.29
C ILE A 123 7.65 -5.87 0.49
N GLY A 124 8.96 -5.59 0.41
CA GLY A 124 9.99 -6.48 -0.13
C GLY A 124 9.79 -6.85 -1.60
N TYR A 125 10.45 -7.94 -1.99
CA TYR A 125 10.34 -8.57 -3.30
C TYR A 125 9.04 -9.39 -3.35
N GLY A 126 7.92 -8.74 -3.70
CA GLY A 126 6.66 -9.44 -3.96
C GLY A 126 6.82 -10.63 -4.92
N PHE A 127 6.11 -11.71 -4.65
CA PHE A 127 6.15 -12.96 -5.44
C PHE A 127 7.46 -13.77 -5.33
N PHE A 128 8.37 -13.47 -4.39
CA PHE A 128 9.63 -14.23 -4.26
C PHE A 128 9.46 -15.60 -3.57
N TYR A 129 8.47 -15.70 -2.67
CA TYR A 129 8.10 -16.95 -2.00
C TYR A 129 6.63 -17.29 -2.24
N VAL A 130 6.32 -18.58 -2.18
CA VAL A 130 4.95 -19.08 -2.12
C VAL A 130 4.78 -20.10 -1.02
N THR A 131 3.61 -20.12 -0.40
CA THR A 131 3.16 -21.21 0.47
C THR A 131 2.09 -22.02 -0.24
N TYR A 132 2.07 -23.32 0.04
CA TYR A 132 1.12 -24.28 -0.53
C TYR A 132 0.98 -25.51 0.38
N ASN A 133 0.11 -26.46 0.01
CA ASN A 133 -0.07 -27.73 0.71
C ASN A 133 -0.43 -27.57 2.20
N TYR A 134 -1.50 -26.81 2.45
CA TYR A 134 -1.96 -26.49 3.80
C TYR A 134 -2.65 -27.69 4.45
N THR A 135 -2.20 -28.04 5.65
CA THR A 135 -2.77 -29.12 6.46
C THR A 135 -2.88 -28.68 7.91
N LYS A 136 -3.99 -29.05 8.57
CA LYS A 136 -4.18 -28.76 9.99
C LYS A 136 -3.76 -29.97 10.82
N GLY A 137 -2.81 -29.75 11.72
CA GLY A 137 -2.34 -30.75 12.67
C GLY A 137 -3.38 -31.07 13.75
N PRO A 138 -3.17 -32.15 14.50
CA PRO A 138 -4.12 -32.60 15.53
C PRO A 138 -4.27 -31.62 16.70
N GLU A 139 -3.30 -30.73 16.94
CA GLU A 139 -3.34 -29.71 17.99
C GLU A 139 -3.86 -28.35 17.46
N GLY A 140 -4.32 -28.31 16.20
CA GLY A 140 -4.87 -27.13 15.56
C GLY A 140 -3.82 -26.24 14.89
N GLU A 141 -2.54 -26.63 14.90
CA GLU A 141 -1.46 -25.93 14.24
C GLU A 141 -1.53 -26.13 12.72
N TRP A 142 -1.36 -25.05 11.96
CA TRP A 142 -1.28 -25.14 10.51
C TRP A 142 0.13 -25.55 10.08
N LYS A 143 0.20 -26.41 9.06
CA LYS A 143 1.42 -26.82 8.37
C LYS A 143 1.26 -26.51 6.90
N TRP A 144 2.34 -26.06 6.29
CA TRP A 144 2.40 -25.69 4.88
C TRP A 144 3.81 -25.93 4.37
N ASP A 145 3.92 -26.07 3.05
CA ASP A 145 5.20 -26.08 2.37
C ASP A 145 5.56 -24.65 1.93
N LEU A 146 6.84 -24.30 2.02
CA LEU A 146 7.39 -23.04 1.52
C LEU A 146 8.27 -23.33 0.31
N LEU A 147 7.99 -22.68 -0.81
CA LEU A 147 8.85 -22.69 -1.99
C LEU A 147 9.45 -21.30 -2.22
N THR A 148 10.77 -21.26 -2.36
CA THR A 148 11.48 -20.09 -2.91
C THR A 148 11.38 -20.15 -4.41
N VAL A 149 10.59 -19.27 -5.02
CA VAL A 149 10.50 -19.15 -6.48
C VAL A 149 11.55 -18.17 -7.02
N GLY A 150 11.97 -17.20 -6.20
CA GLY A 150 13.00 -16.24 -6.55
C GLY A 150 12.55 -15.24 -7.61
N GLU A 151 13.47 -14.82 -8.47
CA GLU A 151 13.20 -13.87 -9.56
C GLU A 151 12.12 -14.37 -10.52
N ALA A 152 12.03 -15.69 -10.70
CA ALA A 152 11.03 -16.33 -11.55
C ALA A 152 9.59 -15.99 -11.14
N GLY A 153 9.33 -15.64 -9.88
CA GLY A 153 8.01 -15.20 -9.43
C GLY A 153 7.57 -13.91 -10.12
N LEU A 154 8.41 -12.87 -10.07
CA LEU A 154 8.14 -11.61 -10.76
C LEU A 154 8.21 -11.76 -12.27
N ASP A 155 9.14 -12.54 -12.81
CA ASP A 155 9.23 -12.79 -14.25
C ASP A 155 7.95 -13.42 -14.80
N VAL A 156 7.39 -14.40 -14.08
CA VAL A 156 6.14 -15.05 -14.50
C VAL A 156 4.97 -14.09 -14.44
N ILE A 157 4.75 -13.38 -13.32
CA ILE A 157 3.59 -12.48 -13.21
C ILE A 157 3.71 -11.28 -14.17
N SER A 158 4.88 -10.64 -14.27
CA SER A 158 5.10 -9.52 -15.19
C SER A 158 4.99 -9.95 -16.66
N GLY A 159 5.54 -11.12 -17.02
CA GLY A 159 5.39 -11.70 -18.35
C GLY A 159 3.94 -12.01 -18.72
N CYS A 160 3.12 -12.46 -17.76
CA CYS A 160 1.68 -12.66 -17.97
C CYS A 160 0.92 -11.34 -18.09
N LEU A 161 1.41 -10.28 -17.45
CA LEU A 161 0.86 -8.91 -17.53
C LEU A 161 1.37 -8.15 -18.77
N GLY A 162 2.34 -8.70 -19.51
CA GLY A 162 2.82 -8.16 -20.78
C GLY A 162 3.96 -7.15 -20.67
N PHE A 163 4.75 -7.17 -19.58
CA PHE A 163 5.92 -6.31 -19.40
C PHE A 163 7.09 -7.08 -18.78
N VAL A 164 8.27 -6.47 -18.78
CA VAL A 164 9.49 -7.01 -18.15
C VAL A 164 9.83 -6.17 -16.94
N ALA A 165 10.10 -6.81 -15.80
CA ALA A 165 10.50 -6.09 -14.60
C ALA A 165 11.59 -6.82 -13.81
N THR A 166 12.31 -6.04 -12.99
CA THR A 166 13.26 -6.56 -12.01
C THR A 166 13.14 -5.78 -10.70
N ALA A 167 13.21 -6.49 -9.57
CA ALA A 167 13.36 -5.89 -8.24
C ALA A 167 14.83 -5.80 -7.78
N TRP A 168 15.76 -6.06 -8.70
CA TRP A 168 17.21 -5.93 -8.55
C TRP A 168 17.77 -4.99 -9.62
N PRO A 169 17.36 -3.72 -9.65
CA PRO A 169 18.03 -2.76 -10.53
C PRO A 169 19.50 -2.62 -10.12
N PRO A 170 20.38 -2.19 -11.04
CA PRO A 170 21.80 -2.04 -10.73
C PRO A 170 22.03 -1.19 -9.47
N GLU A 171 23.07 -1.48 -8.68
CA GLU A 171 23.38 -0.73 -7.45
C GLU A 171 23.91 0.68 -7.77
N ILE A 172 23.00 1.63 -7.94
CA ILE A 172 23.27 2.96 -8.51
C ILE A 172 22.68 4.11 -7.70
N GLY A 173 22.01 3.83 -6.59
CA GLY A 173 21.40 4.82 -5.71
C GLY A 173 20.08 4.34 -5.11
N THR A 174 19.43 5.23 -4.37
CA THR A 174 18.13 4.99 -3.72
C THR A 174 17.09 5.94 -4.31
N PRO A 175 15.88 5.48 -4.68
CA PRO A 175 14.79 6.34 -5.11
C PRO A 175 14.52 7.50 -4.15
N GLU A 176 14.38 8.71 -4.68
CA GLU A 176 14.04 9.92 -3.92
C GLU A 176 12.55 10.24 -4.07
N ILE A 177 11.98 10.88 -3.06
CA ILE A 177 10.57 11.20 -3.04
C ILE A 177 10.22 12.20 -4.16
N THR A 178 9.14 11.90 -4.87
CA THR A 178 8.60 12.75 -5.94
C THR A 178 7.71 13.85 -5.36
N ASP A 179 7.31 14.80 -6.20
CA ASP A 179 6.34 15.83 -5.78
C ASP A 179 4.96 15.21 -5.49
N THR A 180 4.55 14.19 -6.24
CA THR A 180 3.35 13.39 -5.95
C THR A 180 3.46 12.73 -4.58
N GLY A 181 4.59 12.06 -4.29
CA GLY A 181 4.83 11.44 -2.97
C GLY A 181 4.78 12.46 -1.84
N ARG A 182 5.47 13.60 -1.98
CA ARG A 182 5.47 14.68 -0.97
C ARG A 182 4.06 15.21 -0.70
N HIS A 183 3.29 15.47 -1.76
CA HIS A 183 1.91 15.95 -1.64
C HIS A 183 1.01 14.93 -0.94
N VAL A 184 0.98 13.70 -1.45
CA VAL A 184 0.13 12.63 -0.94
C VAL A 184 0.43 12.34 0.54
N PHE A 185 1.69 12.18 0.92
CA PHE A 185 2.03 11.93 2.31
C PHE A 185 1.68 13.11 3.23
N ALA A 186 1.77 14.34 2.74
CA ALA A 186 1.37 15.51 3.51
C ALA A 186 -0.16 15.60 3.67
N VAL A 187 -0.96 15.23 2.65
CA VAL A 187 -2.43 15.10 2.75
C VAL A 187 -2.82 14.02 3.76
N LEU A 188 -2.15 12.86 3.72
CA LEU A 188 -2.42 11.76 4.64
C LEU A 188 -1.94 12.07 6.07
N GLY A 189 -0.98 12.98 6.23
CA GLY A 189 -0.33 13.30 7.51
C GLY A 189 0.75 12.29 7.88
N PHE A 190 1.34 11.62 6.89
CA PHE A 190 2.42 10.64 7.09
C PHE A 190 3.78 11.33 6.99
N GLU A 191 4.67 11.02 7.94
CA GLU A 191 6.06 11.49 7.95
C GLU A 191 6.97 10.40 7.39
N LEU A 192 7.10 10.37 6.07
CA LEU A 192 7.95 9.41 5.36
C LEU A 192 9.27 10.05 4.92
N PRO A 193 10.36 9.27 4.79
CA PRO A 193 11.69 9.79 4.48
C PRO A 193 11.79 10.36 3.07
N GLU A 194 12.70 11.30 2.83
CA GLU A 194 12.98 11.85 1.49
C GLU A 194 13.62 10.81 0.55
N GLN A 195 14.36 9.85 1.10
CA GLN A 195 14.88 8.69 0.37
C GLN A 195 14.08 7.45 0.76
N ALA A 196 13.67 6.66 -0.23
CA ALA A 196 12.87 5.46 0.01
C ALA A 196 13.65 4.45 0.86
N ASN A 197 13.04 3.92 1.91
CA ASN A 197 13.54 2.72 2.58
C ASN A 197 13.09 1.48 1.79
N ALA A 198 13.52 1.38 0.54
CA ALA A 198 13.08 0.38 -0.42
C ALA A 198 14.25 -0.45 -0.94
N PRO A 199 14.64 -1.54 -0.24
CA PRO A 199 15.70 -2.45 -0.67
C PRO A 199 15.30 -3.34 -1.87
N ARG A 200 14.03 -3.31 -2.28
CA ARG A 200 13.50 -4.06 -3.43
C ARG A 200 12.73 -3.12 -4.38
N PRO A 201 13.35 -2.02 -4.84
CA PRO A 201 12.68 -1.13 -5.77
C PRO A 201 12.52 -1.83 -7.12
N ILE A 202 11.58 -1.38 -7.94
CA ILE A 202 11.27 -2.02 -9.23
C ILE A 202 11.74 -1.16 -10.40
N SER A 203 12.30 -1.80 -11.42
CA SER A 203 12.50 -1.22 -12.74
C SER A 203 11.75 -2.07 -13.76
N THR A 204 11.18 -1.41 -14.77
CA THR A 204 10.35 -2.06 -15.80
C THR A 204 10.39 -1.29 -17.11
N ASP A 205 9.99 -1.93 -18.22
CA ASP A 205 9.74 -1.30 -19.52
C ASP A 205 8.32 -0.70 -19.65
N LEU A 206 7.47 -0.88 -18.64
CA LEU A 206 6.13 -0.31 -18.55
C LEU A 206 6.17 1.07 -17.87
N PRO A 207 5.60 2.14 -18.48
CA PRO A 207 5.54 3.45 -17.84
C PRO A 207 4.67 3.42 -16.57
N ALA A 208 5.14 4.09 -15.52
CA ALA A 208 4.38 4.26 -14.29
C ALA A 208 3.18 5.21 -14.49
N SER A 209 2.01 4.86 -13.93
CA SER A 209 0.84 5.74 -13.89
C SER A 209 1.02 6.87 -12.87
N TRP A 210 1.75 6.58 -11.80
CA TRP A 210 2.27 7.51 -10.79
C TRP A 210 3.30 6.79 -9.90
N CYS A 211 4.13 7.54 -9.20
CA CYS A 211 5.07 7.00 -8.20
C CYS A 211 5.30 8.00 -7.06
N PHE A 212 5.53 7.48 -5.85
CA PHE A 212 5.93 8.31 -4.70
C PHE A 212 7.44 8.47 -4.59
N TYR A 213 8.22 7.52 -5.10
CA TYR A 213 9.67 7.60 -5.15
C TYR A 213 10.21 7.14 -6.51
N ALA A 214 11.19 7.87 -7.02
CA ALA A 214 11.86 7.54 -8.28
C ALA A 214 13.35 7.92 -8.24
N LEU A 215 14.14 7.17 -9.01
CA LEU A 215 15.50 7.50 -9.40
C LEU A 215 15.59 7.37 -10.92
N GLU A 216 15.70 8.51 -11.60
CA GLU A 216 15.86 8.56 -13.06
C GLU A 216 17.34 8.55 -13.43
N LEU A 217 17.70 7.66 -14.35
CA LEU A 217 19.03 7.53 -14.91
C LEU A 217 18.92 7.48 -16.43
N GLU A 218 20.06 7.64 -17.12
CA GLU A 218 20.08 7.85 -18.58
C GLU A 218 19.26 6.84 -19.40
N ASN A 219 19.17 5.58 -18.95
CA ASN A 219 18.47 4.51 -19.67
C ASN A 219 17.52 3.66 -18.81
N ILE A 220 17.33 4.01 -17.55
CA ILE A 220 16.53 3.21 -16.60
C ILE A 220 15.92 4.12 -15.55
N THR A 221 14.67 3.84 -15.19
CA THR A 221 14.04 4.47 -14.03
C THR A 221 13.75 3.41 -12.98
N VAL A 222 14.20 3.69 -11.77
CA VAL A 222 14.00 2.81 -10.62
C VAL A 222 12.93 3.44 -9.73
N TYR A 223 11.86 2.70 -9.47
CA TYR A 223 10.70 3.16 -8.72
C TYR A 223 10.59 2.47 -7.37
N ALA A 224 10.04 3.19 -6.40
CA ALA A 224 9.48 2.59 -5.19
C ALA A 224 8.13 3.24 -4.88
N CYS A 225 7.19 2.46 -4.35
CA CYS A 225 5.82 2.90 -4.11
C CYS A 225 5.17 3.49 -5.38
N VAL A 226 4.96 2.62 -6.36
CA VAL A 226 4.60 2.95 -7.74
C VAL A 226 3.42 2.10 -8.21
N GLU A 227 2.61 2.67 -9.08
CA GLU A 227 1.55 1.96 -9.78
C GLU A 227 1.85 1.80 -11.27
N PHE A 228 1.51 0.61 -11.76
CA PHE A 228 1.44 0.29 -13.17
C PHE A 228 0.03 -0.15 -13.53
N GLU A 229 -0.72 0.71 -14.24
CA GLU A 229 -2.03 0.34 -14.79
C GLU A 229 -1.87 -0.66 -15.93
N ILE A 230 -2.62 -1.77 -15.86
CA ILE A 230 -2.51 -2.90 -16.78
C ILE A 230 -3.93 -3.40 -17.09
N GLY A 231 -4.33 -3.31 -18.35
CA GLY A 231 -5.70 -3.66 -18.76
C GLY A 231 -6.73 -2.81 -18.03
N ARG A 232 -7.59 -3.43 -17.22
CA ARG A 232 -8.59 -2.75 -16.38
C ARG A 232 -8.15 -2.56 -14.93
N GLY A 233 -7.00 -3.10 -14.55
CA GLY A 233 -6.53 -3.17 -13.18
C GLY A 233 -5.14 -2.57 -13.04
N ALA A 234 -4.44 -2.94 -11.98
CA ALA A 234 -3.08 -2.47 -11.76
C ALA A 234 -2.24 -3.45 -10.93
N LEU A 235 -0.92 -3.37 -11.12
CA LEU A 235 0.05 -3.88 -10.17
C LEU A 235 0.66 -2.68 -9.45
N ILE A 236 0.59 -2.67 -8.11
CA ILE A 236 1.18 -1.60 -7.29
C ILE A 236 2.32 -2.19 -6.47
N TRP A 237 3.50 -1.59 -6.61
CA TRP A 237 4.73 -2.09 -6.03
C TRP A 237 5.32 -1.11 -5.02
N GLY A 238 5.47 -1.55 -3.77
CA GLY A 238 6.14 -0.76 -2.74
C GLY A 238 7.65 -0.99 -2.72
N GLY A 239 8.08 -2.25 -2.62
CA GLY A 239 9.50 -2.61 -2.48
C GLY A 239 10.12 -2.24 -1.12
N TRP A 240 9.27 -1.86 -0.15
CA TRP A 240 9.67 -1.27 1.12
C TRP A 240 10.33 -2.29 2.05
N ALA A 241 11.16 -1.82 2.97
CA ALA A 241 11.91 -2.67 3.89
C ALA A 241 11.04 -3.35 4.95
N ASP A 242 11.67 -4.25 5.72
CA ASP A 242 11.06 -5.09 6.74
C ASP A 242 10.62 -4.34 8.02
N SER A 243 10.99 -3.07 8.16
CA SER A 243 10.77 -2.31 9.37
C SER A 243 10.86 -0.79 9.17
N PRO A 244 10.23 0.01 10.07
CA PRO A 244 9.29 -0.41 11.12
C PRO A 244 7.86 -0.67 10.58
N ALA A 245 7.09 -1.52 11.26
CA ALA A 245 5.74 -1.95 10.83
C ALA A 245 4.75 -0.79 10.61
N ASP A 246 4.86 0.30 11.37
CA ASP A 246 4.02 1.49 11.16
C ASP A 246 4.29 2.16 9.82
N GLN A 247 5.55 2.26 9.40
CA GLN A 247 5.88 2.80 8.07
C GLN A 247 5.41 1.85 6.97
N GLN A 248 5.56 0.53 7.17
CA GLN A 248 5.04 -0.47 6.23
C GLN A 248 3.53 -0.29 6.00
N ALA A 249 2.77 -0.12 7.08
CA ALA A 249 1.33 0.07 7.03
C ALA A 249 0.94 1.43 6.43
N GLN A 250 1.66 2.51 6.76
CA GLN A 250 1.45 3.83 6.14
C GLN A 250 1.68 3.80 4.62
N ILE A 251 2.73 3.11 4.15
CA ILE A 251 2.99 2.94 2.72
C ILE A 251 1.85 2.16 2.07
N ALA A 252 1.46 1.02 2.64
CA ALA A 252 0.35 0.21 2.12
C ALA A 252 -0.96 1.01 2.03
N ALA A 253 -1.29 1.79 3.08
CA ALA A 253 -2.46 2.64 3.10
C ALA A 253 -2.38 3.77 2.07
N ALA A 254 -1.23 4.43 1.94
CA ALA A 254 -1.03 5.50 0.96
C ALA A 254 -1.18 4.99 -0.48
N LEU A 255 -0.63 3.81 -0.79
CA LEU A 255 -0.76 3.17 -2.10
C LEU A 255 -2.22 2.88 -2.44
N ALA A 256 -2.97 2.28 -1.51
CA ALA A 256 -4.37 1.94 -1.75
C ALA A 256 -5.28 3.17 -1.82
N LEU A 257 -5.11 4.14 -0.92
CA LEU A 257 -5.93 5.36 -0.90
C LEU A 257 -5.67 6.22 -2.13
N TYR A 258 -4.42 6.37 -2.55
CA TYR A 258 -4.10 7.17 -3.73
C TYR A 258 -4.59 6.49 -5.02
N HIS A 259 -4.51 5.16 -5.12
CA HIS A 259 -5.14 4.43 -6.21
C HIS A 259 -6.64 4.71 -6.31
N LEU A 260 -7.35 4.63 -5.17
CA LEU A 260 -8.82 4.76 -5.13
C LEU A 260 -9.33 6.20 -5.30
N TYR A 261 -8.59 7.18 -4.81
CA TYR A 261 -9.05 8.58 -4.67
C TYR A 261 -8.06 9.59 -5.26
N ARG A 262 -7.33 9.20 -6.31
CA ARG A 262 -6.30 10.02 -6.94
C ARG A 262 -6.77 11.46 -7.21
N LEU A 263 -7.93 11.59 -7.86
CA LEU A 263 -8.47 12.88 -8.28
C LEU A 263 -8.83 13.77 -7.08
N GLU A 264 -9.42 13.18 -6.04
CA GLU A 264 -9.75 13.87 -4.81
C GLU A 264 -8.45 14.31 -4.10
N MET A 265 -7.52 13.39 -3.90
CA MET A 265 -6.27 13.62 -3.16
C MET A 265 -5.35 14.66 -3.83
N ASP A 266 -5.29 14.69 -5.17
CA ASP A 266 -4.52 15.69 -5.91
C ASP A 266 -5.00 17.14 -5.65
N THR A 267 -6.25 17.31 -5.19
CA THR A 267 -6.83 18.63 -4.87
C THR A 267 -6.96 18.92 -3.38
N MET A 268 -6.73 17.92 -2.51
CA MET A 268 -6.80 18.09 -1.08
C MET A 268 -5.63 18.92 -0.55
N GLU A 269 -5.92 19.79 0.42
CA GLU A 269 -4.88 20.56 1.10
C GLU A 269 -4.08 19.65 2.05
N PRO A 270 -2.74 19.75 2.07
CA PRO A 270 -1.91 19.05 3.04
C PRO A 270 -2.34 19.31 4.49
N LYS A 271 -2.29 18.28 5.35
CA LYS A 271 -2.53 18.47 6.78
C LYS A 271 -1.51 19.48 7.33
N PRO A 272 -1.94 20.45 8.17
CA PRO A 272 -1.01 21.41 8.76
C PRO A 272 0.06 20.64 9.53
N ARG A 273 1.33 20.74 9.11
CA ARG A 273 2.43 20.21 9.90
C ARG A 273 2.42 20.96 11.24
N GLY A 274 2.26 20.23 12.33
CA GLY A 274 2.47 20.78 13.66
C GLY A 274 3.83 21.48 13.73
N LEU A 275 3.98 22.51 14.57
CA LEU A 275 5.25 23.20 14.70
C LEU A 275 6.33 22.16 15.07
N PRO A 276 7.46 22.08 14.34
CA PRO A 276 8.52 21.15 14.67
C PRO A 276 9.00 21.39 16.11
N PRO A 277 9.45 20.35 16.84
CA PRO A 277 9.81 20.45 18.27
C PRO A 277 10.77 21.62 18.57
N LYS A 278 11.69 21.92 17.66
CA LYS A 278 12.61 23.07 17.76
C LYS A 278 11.89 24.42 17.77
N GLN A 279 10.86 24.59 16.96
CA GLN A 279 10.05 25.81 16.93
C GLN A 279 9.17 25.92 18.17
N VAL A 280 8.60 24.81 18.65
CA VAL A 280 7.87 24.78 19.94
C VAL A 280 8.78 25.17 21.09
N LEU A 281 10.01 24.64 21.14
CA LEU A 281 11.04 25.01 22.12
C LEU A 281 11.39 26.49 22.04
N LEU A 282 11.63 27.03 20.83
CA LEU A 282 11.92 28.45 20.63
C LEU A 282 10.77 29.35 21.12
N ILE A 283 9.52 28.98 20.83
CA ILE A 283 8.34 29.72 21.28
C ILE A 283 8.21 29.63 22.81
N ALA A 284 8.44 28.47 23.41
CA ALA A 284 8.42 28.29 24.86
C ALA A 284 9.49 29.15 25.56
N TRP A 285 10.72 29.18 25.04
CA TRP A 285 11.81 30.03 25.53
C TRP A 285 11.51 31.52 25.37
N GLY A 286 10.99 31.93 24.21
CA GLY A 286 10.58 33.31 23.98
C GLY A 286 9.47 33.76 24.95
N THR A 287 8.50 32.89 25.19
CA THR A 287 7.40 33.16 26.14
C THR A 287 7.91 33.27 27.57
N ALA A 288 8.82 32.37 28.01
CA ALA A 288 9.43 32.43 29.32
C ALA A 288 10.24 33.72 29.55
N MET A 289 11.00 34.16 28.55
CA MET A 289 11.75 35.42 28.57
C MET A 289 10.83 36.65 28.72
N VAL A 290 9.71 36.67 28.00
CA VAL A 290 8.72 37.76 28.10
C VAL A 290 8.09 37.79 29.50
N ILE A 291 7.70 36.64 30.05
CA ILE A 291 7.12 36.53 31.40
C ILE A 291 8.14 36.99 32.46
N ALA A 292 9.39 36.55 32.37
CA ALA A 292 10.45 36.95 33.29
C ALA A 292 10.70 38.47 33.23
N SER A 293 10.71 39.05 32.03
CA SER A 293 10.87 40.49 31.83
C SER A 293 9.71 41.29 32.45
N LEU A 294 8.47 40.82 32.27
CA LEU A 294 7.28 41.43 32.85
C LEU A 294 7.29 41.35 34.39
N LEU A 295 7.73 40.23 34.96
CA LEU A 295 7.88 40.08 36.42
C LEU A 295 8.93 41.04 36.99
N ILE A 296 10.08 41.18 36.33
CA ILE A 296 11.13 42.13 36.73
C ILE A 296 10.60 43.57 36.68
N VAL A 297 9.94 43.96 35.60
CA VAL A 297 9.33 45.30 35.48
C VAL A 297 8.30 45.52 36.59
N ARG A 298 7.47 44.52 36.89
CA ARG A 298 6.46 44.62 37.96
C ARG A 298 7.08 44.78 39.35
N VAL A 299 8.18 44.08 39.64
CA VAL A 299 8.94 44.22 40.90
C VAL A 299 9.62 45.60 40.99
N LEU A 300 10.15 46.11 39.88
CA LEU A 300 10.81 47.41 39.84
C LEU A 300 9.82 48.58 39.95
N VAL A 301 8.62 48.45 39.37
CA VAL A 301 7.56 49.48 39.40
C VAL A 301 6.76 49.41 40.70
N GLY A 302 6.53 48.22 41.27
CA GLY A 302 5.80 48.03 42.54
C GLY A 302 6.60 48.34 43.81
N ARG A 303 7.86 48.80 43.68
CA ARG A 303 8.73 49.25 44.78
C ARG A 303 8.77 50.78 44.95
N LYS A 304 7.83 51.51 44.35
CA LYS A 304 7.61 52.95 44.61
C LYS A 304 6.47 53.18 45.59
#